data_AF-A0A542VUL1-F1
#
_entry.id   AF-A0A542VUL1-F1
#
_cell.length_a   1.000
_cell.length_b   1.000
_cell.length_c   1.000
_cell.angle_alpha   90.00
_cell.angle_beta   90.00
_cell.angle_gamma   90.00
#
_symmetry.space_group_name_H-M   'P 1'
#
loop_
_entity.id
_entity.type
_entity.pdbx_description
1 polymer ?
#
loop_
_entity_poly.entity_id
_entity_poly.type
_entity_poly.pdbx_seq_one_letter_code
_entity_poly.pdbx_strand_id
1 'polypeptide(L)'
;MLIARLRALLVGVLELGGADFAGVGVIVASDSGILPIASLRTDYALTRSIDGSALEMLAAVSRSDSLYHDGFHILSPDLHVVALSQYLAAPIIQGAVLGDSRGGGARYAAALFGSAVPGVLATGVATSTYGVAIFQSGAEMEPNL
;
A
#
# COMPACT_ATOMS: atom_id res chain seq x y z
N MET A 1 15.31 0.41 -8.66
CA MET A 1 15.46 -0.72 -7.70
C MET A 1 14.36 -0.81 -6.64
N LEU A 2 13.77 0.29 -6.12
CA LEU A 2 12.63 0.20 -5.18
C LEU A 2 11.32 -0.25 -5.85
N ILE A 3 10.91 0.40 -6.93
CA ILE A 3 9.64 0.13 -7.64
C ILE A 3 9.51 -1.35 -8.04
N ALA A 4 10.56 -1.92 -8.65
CA ALA A 4 10.59 -3.33 -9.02
C ALA A 4 10.46 -4.28 -7.81
N ARG A 5 11.16 -3.98 -6.69
CA ARG A 5 11.07 -4.77 -5.45
C ARG A 5 9.67 -4.69 -4.84
N LEU A 6 9.08 -3.50 -4.80
CA LEU A 6 7.73 -3.28 -4.29
C LEU A 6 6.68 -3.99 -5.15
N ARG A 7 6.82 -3.93 -6.47
CA ARG A 7 5.96 -4.66 -7.41
C ARG A 7 6.06 -6.17 -7.18
N ALA A 8 7.28 -6.72 -7.08
CA ALA A 8 7.49 -8.14 -6.82
C ALA A 8 6.86 -8.57 -5.48
N LEU A 9 7.01 -7.76 -4.43
CA LEU A 9 6.36 -7.99 -3.13
C LEU A 9 4.83 -8.06 -3.29
N LEU A 10 4.21 -7.08 -3.95
CA LEU A 10 2.75 -7.02 -4.10
C LEU A 10 2.18 -8.10 -5.01
N VAL A 11 2.93 -8.53 -6.03
CA VAL A 11 2.58 -9.72 -6.84
C VAL A 11 2.56 -10.96 -5.95
N GLY A 12 3.60 -11.16 -5.14
CA GLY A 12 3.64 -12.28 -4.20
C GLY A 12 2.49 -12.23 -3.18
N VAL A 13 2.14 -11.05 -2.67
CA VAL A 13 1.01 -10.88 -1.73
C VAL A 13 -0.31 -11.26 -2.38
N LEU A 14 -0.54 -10.83 -3.63
CA LEU A 14 -1.73 -11.19 -4.40
C LEU A 14 -1.82 -12.71 -4.64
N GLU A 15 -0.71 -13.34 -5.01
CA GLU A 15 -0.64 -14.80 -5.22
C GLU A 15 -0.87 -15.59 -3.92
N LEU A 16 -0.28 -15.14 -2.82
CA LEU A 16 -0.39 -15.80 -1.52
C LEU A 16 -1.76 -15.58 -0.85
N GLY A 17 -2.42 -14.46 -1.11
CA GLY A 17 -3.72 -14.11 -0.53
C GLY A 17 -4.88 -15.02 -0.96
N GLY A 18 -4.79 -15.63 -2.15
CA GLY A 18 -5.74 -16.63 -2.63
C GLY A 18 -7.18 -16.11 -2.77
N ALA A 19 -8.16 -17.00 -2.55
CA ALA A 19 -9.58 -16.72 -2.81
C ALA A 19 -10.21 -15.66 -1.90
N ASP A 20 -9.67 -15.45 -0.70
CA ASP A 20 -10.21 -14.51 0.31
C ASP A 20 -9.55 -13.13 0.24
N PHE A 21 -8.75 -12.87 -0.80
CA PHE A 21 -8.01 -11.63 -0.95
C PHE A 21 -8.93 -10.42 -1.17
N ALA A 22 -8.96 -9.50 -0.20
CA ALA A 22 -9.72 -8.25 -0.23
C ALA A 22 -8.92 -7.05 -0.79
N GLY A 23 -7.63 -7.28 -1.06
CA GLY A 23 -6.70 -6.27 -1.52
C GLY A 23 -5.82 -5.70 -0.41
N VAL A 24 -4.72 -5.09 -0.82
CA VAL A 24 -3.73 -4.48 0.08
C VAL A 24 -3.32 -3.11 -0.47
N GLY A 25 -3.10 -2.16 0.43
CA GLY A 25 -2.49 -0.86 0.12
C GLY A 25 -1.23 -0.70 0.95
N VAL A 26 -0.15 -0.22 0.33
CA VAL A 26 1.13 0.02 1.02
C VAL A 26 1.68 1.41 0.70
N ILE A 27 2.37 2.00 1.67
CA ILE A 27 3.11 3.25 1.55
C ILE A 27 4.55 2.97 1.97
N VAL A 28 5.51 3.22 1.09
CA VAL A 28 6.93 3.17 1.41
C VAL A 28 7.38 4.58 1.79
N ALA A 29 7.89 4.76 3.00
CA ALA A 29 8.37 6.05 3.49
C ALA A 29 9.61 5.88 4.36
N SER A 30 10.50 6.87 4.33
CA SER A 30 11.71 6.89 5.19
C SER A 30 11.38 7.24 6.64
N ASP A 31 10.35 8.06 6.85
CA ASP A 31 9.85 8.46 8.16
C ASP A 31 8.33 8.51 8.11
N SER A 32 7.67 7.68 8.91
CA SER A 32 6.21 7.64 9.00
C SER A 32 5.63 8.78 9.86
N GLY A 33 6.45 9.41 10.71
CA GLY A 33 6.01 10.45 11.65
C GLY A 33 5.57 11.76 10.99
N ILE A 34 5.93 11.96 9.72
CA ILE A 34 5.56 13.14 8.92
C ILE A 34 4.36 12.89 7.99
N LEU A 35 3.88 11.65 7.91
CA LEU A 35 2.77 11.31 7.02
C LEU A 35 1.43 11.73 7.62
N PRO A 36 0.45 12.19 6.82
CA PRO A 36 -0.89 12.52 7.27
C PRO A 36 -1.71 11.25 7.47
N ILE A 37 -1.31 10.44 8.45
CA ILE A 37 -1.89 9.13 8.74
C ILE A 37 -2.53 9.06 10.12
N ALA A 38 -3.51 8.17 10.26
CA ALA A 38 -4.12 7.82 11.54
C ALA A 38 -4.36 6.31 11.60
N SER A 39 -4.13 5.69 12.76
CA SER A 39 -4.43 4.27 12.94
C SER A 39 -5.94 4.01 12.89
N LEU A 40 -6.37 3.04 12.08
CA LEU A 40 -7.75 2.54 12.06
C LEU A 40 -8.02 1.52 13.18
N ARG A 41 -7.00 1.23 13.99
CA ARG A 41 -7.00 0.20 15.01
C ARG A 41 -6.50 0.76 16.33
N THR A 42 -7.27 0.53 17.39
CA THR A 42 -7.01 1.04 18.74
C THR A 42 -6.16 0.08 19.57
N ASP A 43 -6.10 -1.18 19.14
CA ASP A 43 -5.43 -2.31 19.77
C ASP A 43 -3.95 -2.45 19.34
N TYR A 44 -3.44 -1.53 18.53
CA TYR A 44 -2.12 -1.69 17.94
C TYR A 44 -1.02 -1.00 18.75
N ALA A 45 -0.21 -1.81 19.43
CA ALA A 45 1.14 -1.42 19.80
C ALA A 45 1.90 -1.08 18.50
N LEU A 46 2.60 0.06 18.44
CA LEU A 46 3.58 0.33 17.38
C LEU A 46 4.51 -0.88 17.32
N THR A 47 4.38 -1.69 16.28
CA THR A 47 5.05 -2.98 16.12
C THR A 47 6.51 -2.76 15.83
N ARG A 48 7.25 -2.36 16.86
CA ARG A 48 8.66 -2.67 16.97
C ARG A 48 8.74 -4.19 16.98
N SER A 49 9.26 -4.74 15.89
CA SER A 49 9.49 -6.17 15.62
C SER A 49 8.22 -7.03 15.62
N ILE A 50 7.45 -6.99 14.53
CA ILE A 50 6.80 -8.25 14.10
C ILE A 50 7.85 -9.02 13.31
N ASP A 51 8.28 -10.15 13.86
CA ASP A 51 9.13 -11.10 13.16
C ASP A 51 8.33 -11.77 12.03
N GLY A 52 8.86 -11.74 10.80
CA GLY A 52 8.23 -12.36 9.64
C GLY A 52 8.56 -11.66 8.32
N SER A 53 8.38 -12.35 7.20
CA SER A 53 8.55 -11.70 5.90
C SER A 53 7.40 -10.71 5.67
N ALA A 54 7.69 -9.54 5.09
CA ALA A 54 6.66 -8.58 4.73
C ALA A 54 5.61 -9.19 3.80
N LEU A 55 6.02 -10.15 2.96
CA LEU A 55 5.13 -10.91 2.08
C LEU A 55 4.05 -11.67 2.87
N GLU A 56 4.45 -12.52 3.81
CA GLU A 56 3.51 -13.34 4.60
C GLU A 56 2.58 -12.46 5.43
N MET A 57 3.12 -11.40 6.03
CA MET A 57 2.34 -10.49 6.87
C MET A 57 1.31 -9.72 6.05
N LEU A 58 1.72 -9.12 4.93
CA LEU A 58 0.82 -8.39 4.05
C LEU A 58 -0.24 -9.32 3.45
N ALA A 59 0.12 -10.55 3.08
CA ALA A 59 -0.84 -11.55 2.64
C ALA A 59 -1.87 -11.89 3.72
N ALA A 60 -1.43 -12.14 4.95
CA ALA A 60 -2.32 -12.44 6.07
C ALA A 60 -3.30 -11.31 6.36
N VAL A 61 -2.85 -10.05 6.36
CA VAL A 61 -3.75 -8.91 6.62
C VAL A 61 -4.61 -8.52 5.44
N SER A 62 -4.27 -8.92 4.22
CA SER A 62 -5.05 -8.60 3.02
C SER A 62 -6.30 -9.48 2.83
N ARG A 63 -6.54 -10.44 3.73
CA ARG A 63 -7.72 -11.30 3.70
C ARG A 63 -8.95 -10.59 4.23
N SER A 64 -10.11 -10.89 3.67
CA SER A 64 -11.41 -10.27 4.04
C SER A 64 -11.83 -10.51 5.50
N ASP A 65 -11.34 -11.58 6.14
CA ASP A 65 -11.58 -11.91 7.53
C ASP A 65 -10.62 -11.22 8.51
N SER A 66 -9.56 -10.58 8.00
CA SER A 66 -8.59 -9.89 8.83
C SER A 66 -9.14 -8.57 9.32
N LEU A 67 -9.02 -8.30 10.62
CA LEU A 67 -9.26 -6.96 11.14
C LEU A 67 -8.30 -5.95 10.52
N TYR A 68 -7.17 -6.32 9.93
CA TYR A 68 -6.19 -5.36 9.43
C TYR A 68 -6.29 -5.06 7.92
N HIS A 69 -7.28 -5.58 7.20
CA HIS A 69 -7.39 -5.45 5.74
C HIS A 69 -7.73 -4.04 5.21
N ASP A 70 -8.25 -3.17 6.09
CA ASP A 70 -8.62 -1.80 5.73
C ASP A 70 -7.45 -0.81 5.89
N GLY A 71 -7.40 0.16 4.98
CA GLY A 71 -6.39 1.21 4.96
C GLY A 71 -5.11 0.81 4.24
N PHE A 72 -4.01 1.46 4.65
CA PHE A 72 -2.67 1.27 4.11
C PHE A 72 -1.71 0.78 5.19
N HIS A 73 -0.77 -0.06 4.78
CA HIS A 73 0.34 -0.49 5.62
C HIS A 73 1.59 0.33 5.29
N ILE A 74 2.37 0.69 6.29
CA ILE A 74 3.57 1.47 6.11
C ILE A 74 4.76 0.52 6.04
N LEU A 75 5.59 0.69 5.03
CA LEU A 75 6.84 -0.02 4.83
C LEU A 75 8.02 0.95 4.93
N SER A 76 9.13 0.47 5.49
CA SER A 76 10.42 1.14 5.40
C SER A 76 10.96 1.06 3.96
N PRO A 77 12.02 1.83 3.60
CA PRO A 77 12.65 1.74 2.28
C PRO A 77 13.19 0.34 1.93
N ASP A 78 13.50 -0.46 2.95
CA ASP A 78 13.93 -1.85 2.81
C ASP A 78 12.78 -2.86 2.71
N LEU A 79 11.55 -2.36 2.70
CA LEU A 79 10.29 -3.11 2.65
C LEU A 79 9.98 -3.91 3.92
N HIS A 80 10.44 -3.44 5.08
CA HIS A 80 9.99 -3.96 6.38
C HIS A 80 8.68 -3.28 6.79
N VAL A 81 7.74 -4.05 7.35
CA VAL A 81 6.48 -3.49 7.87
C VAL A 81 6.76 -2.65 9.12
N VAL A 82 6.29 -1.40 9.08
CA VAL A 82 6.44 -0.40 10.16
C VAL A 82 5.10 -0.21 10.89
N ALA A 83 4.00 -0.18 10.16
CA ALA A 83 2.66 -0.03 10.72
C ALA A 83 1.61 -0.70 9.82
N LEU A 84 0.50 -1.15 10.42
CA LEU A 84 -0.62 -1.76 9.69
C LEU A 84 -1.87 -0.89 9.82
N SER A 85 -2.76 -0.95 8.81
CA SER A 85 -4.12 -0.38 8.85
C SER A 85 -4.17 1.10 9.21
N GLN A 86 -3.44 1.89 8.44
CA GLN A 86 -3.42 3.34 8.55
C GLN A 86 -4.41 3.96 7.55
N TYR A 87 -5.23 4.88 8.02
CA TYR A 87 -5.91 5.84 7.16
C TYR A 87 -4.89 6.83 6.61
N LEU A 88 -4.98 7.17 5.33
CA LEU A 88 -4.15 8.19 4.69
C LEU A 88 -5.02 9.36 4.24
N ALA A 89 -4.77 10.55 4.80
CA ALA A 89 -5.43 11.79 4.39
C ALA A 89 -4.60 12.52 3.32
N ALA A 90 -4.47 11.92 2.13
CA ALA A 90 -3.71 12.50 1.04
C ALA A 90 -4.44 13.71 0.41
N PRO A 91 -3.72 14.79 0.05
CA PRO A 91 -4.31 15.91 -0.68
C PRO A 91 -4.72 15.47 -2.09
N ILE A 92 -5.82 16.02 -2.60
CA ILE A 92 -6.30 15.73 -3.96
C ILE A 92 -5.39 16.44 -4.98
N ILE A 93 -4.81 15.67 -5.91
CA ILE A 93 -4.12 16.21 -7.07
C ILE A 93 -5.18 16.66 -8.09
N GLN A 94 -5.31 17.97 -8.28
CA GLN A 94 -6.29 18.53 -9.22
C GLN A 94 -6.01 18.08 -10.66
N GLY A 95 -7.06 17.65 -11.36
CA GLY A 95 -6.96 17.19 -12.75
C GLY A 95 -6.38 15.79 -12.93
N ALA A 96 -6.06 15.07 -11.86
CA ALA A 96 -5.64 13.67 -11.95
C ALA A 96 -6.78 12.78 -12.48
N VAL A 97 -6.46 11.91 -13.43
CA VAL A 97 -7.36 10.90 -13.96
C VAL A 97 -7.13 9.61 -13.21
N LEU A 98 -8.19 9.05 -12.62
CA LEU A 98 -8.12 7.83 -11.83
C LEU A 98 -8.28 6.60 -12.73
N GLY A 99 -7.18 5.86 -12.89
CA GLY A 99 -7.14 4.61 -13.64
C GLY A 99 -7.22 4.79 -15.16
N ASP A 100 -7.07 3.67 -15.87
CA ASP A 100 -7.33 3.56 -17.31
C ASP A 100 -8.69 2.87 -17.55
N SER A 101 -8.86 2.19 -18.69
CA SER A 101 -10.05 1.39 -19.00
C SER A 101 -10.40 0.31 -17.94
N ARG A 102 -9.48 -0.04 -17.04
CA ARG A 102 -9.67 -1.00 -15.94
C ARG A 102 -10.39 -0.38 -14.73
N GLY A 103 -10.49 0.96 -14.69
CA GLY A 103 -11.09 1.72 -13.59
C GLY A 103 -10.19 1.86 -12.36
N GLY A 104 -10.44 2.89 -11.53
CA GLY A 104 -9.73 3.15 -10.28
C GLY A 104 -10.67 3.23 -9.09
N GLY A 105 -10.56 2.31 -8.14
CA GLY A 105 -11.31 2.33 -6.88
C GLY A 105 -10.72 3.30 -5.84
N ALA A 106 -11.39 3.43 -4.69
CA ALA A 106 -10.94 4.34 -3.61
C ALA A 106 -9.49 4.07 -3.15
N ARG A 107 -9.09 2.80 -3.04
CA ARG A 107 -7.72 2.41 -2.68
C ARG A 107 -6.70 2.84 -3.74
N TYR A 108 -7.06 2.74 -5.02
CA TYR A 108 -6.23 3.20 -6.13
C TYR A 108 -6.01 4.72 -6.06
N ALA A 109 -7.10 5.47 -5.90
CA ALA A 109 -7.03 6.93 -5.78
C ALA A 109 -6.19 7.38 -4.58
N ALA A 110 -6.40 6.73 -3.43
CA ALA A 110 -5.62 7.00 -2.23
C ALA A 110 -4.13 6.71 -2.42
N ALA A 111 -3.77 5.66 -3.16
CA ALA A 111 -2.39 5.36 -3.48
C ALA A 111 -1.78 6.40 -4.44
N LEU A 112 -2.49 6.77 -5.50
CA LEU A 112 -2.05 7.79 -6.45
C LEU A 112 -1.77 9.11 -5.73
N PHE A 113 -2.74 9.64 -5.00
CA PHE A 113 -2.61 10.89 -4.25
C PHE A 113 -1.58 10.77 -3.12
N GLY A 114 -1.59 9.62 -2.43
CA GLY A 114 -0.63 9.31 -1.39
C GLY A 114 0.82 9.35 -1.85
N SER A 115 1.09 8.95 -3.10
CA SER A 115 2.44 8.98 -3.67
C SER A 115 3.00 10.38 -3.89
N ALA A 116 2.15 11.41 -3.85
CA ALA A 116 2.55 12.82 -3.93
C ALA A 116 2.75 13.48 -2.55
N VAL A 117 2.46 12.77 -1.46
CA VAL A 117 2.67 13.28 -0.10
C VAL A 117 4.18 13.41 0.18
N PRO A 118 4.67 14.54 0.70
CA PRO A 118 6.07 14.68 1.10
C PRO A 118 6.51 13.57 2.06
N GLY A 119 7.64 12.94 1.76
CA GLY A 119 8.18 11.83 2.55
C GLY A 119 7.78 10.43 2.07
N VAL A 120 6.78 10.32 1.19
CA VAL A 120 6.44 9.06 0.52
C VAL A 120 7.40 8.81 -0.64
N LEU A 121 8.04 7.64 -0.64
CA LEU A 121 8.95 7.20 -1.71
C LEU A 121 8.18 6.52 -2.85
N ALA A 122 7.17 5.74 -2.50
CA ALA A 122 6.25 5.08 -3.42
C ALA A 122 5.00 4.62 -2.66
N THR A 123 3.88 4.48 -3.35
CA THR A 123 2.74 3.71 -2.87
C THR A 123 2.47 2.55 -3.81
N GLY A 124 1.78 1.54 -3.31
CA GLY A 124 1.37 0.41 -4.14
C GLY A 124 0.06 -0.17 -3.67
N VAL A 125 -0.68 -0.73 -4.61
CA VAL A 125 -1.93 -1.46 -4.33
C VAL A 125 -1.91 -2.76 -5.09
N ALA A 126 -2.47 -3.79 -4.46
CA ALA A 126 -2.84 -5.02 -5.16
C ALA A 126 -4.31 -5.33 -4.88
N THR A 127 -5.09 -5.62 -5.91
CA THR A 127 -6.48 -6.07 -5.79
C THR A 127 -6.76 -7.19 -6.77
N SER A 128 -7.82 -7.96 -6.50
CA SER A 128 -8.28 -9.04 -7.37
C SER A 128 -8.79 -8.55 -8.74
N THR A 129 -9.19 -7.27 -8.86
CA THR A 129 -9.80 -6.73 -10.08
C THR A 129 -8.82 -6.02 -11.01
N TYR A 130 -7.81 -5.32 -10.48
CA TYR A 130 -6.85 -4.53 -11.29
C TYR A 130 -5.40 -5.02 -11.18
N GLY A 131 -5.15 -6.08 -10.39
CA GLY A 131 -3.80 -6.58 -10.16
C GLY A 131 -2.97 -5.58 -9.35
N VAL A 132 -1.70 -5.43 -9.72
CA VAL A 132 -0.73 -4.60 -9.00
C VAL A 132 -0.48 -3.27 -9.72
N ALA A 133 -0.69 -2.16 -9.02
CA ALA A 133 -0.33 -0.82 -9.46
C ALA A 133 0.63 -0.17 -8.45
N ILE A 134 1.65 0.51 -8.95
CA ILE A 134 2.65 1.23 -8.15
C ILE A 134 2.64 2.69 -8.58
N PHE A 135 2.72 3.61 -7.62
CA PHE A 135 2.73 5.04 -7.88
C PHE A 135 3.93 5.71 -7.24
N GLN A 136 4.45 6.73 -7.91
CA GLN A 136 5.52 7.58 -7.40
C GLN A 136 5.25 9.02 -7.83
N SER A 137 5.38 9.96 -6.89
CA SER A 137 5.28 11.40 -7.17
C SER A 137 3.99 11.81 -7.89
N GLY A 138 2.86 11.16 -7.57
CA GLY A 138 1.56 11.47 -8.15
C GLY A 138 1.30 10.86 -9.53
N ALA A 139 2.12 9.90 -9.96
CA ALA A 139 1.96 9.20 -11.24
C ALA A 139 2.05 7.68 -11.06
N GLU A 140 1.34 6.93 -11.91
CA GLU A 140 1.48 5.47 -11.99
C GLU A 140 2.78 5.12 -12.71
N MET A 141 3.48 4.11 -12.19
CA MET A 141 4.72 3.60 -12.76
C MET A 141 4.43 2.42 -13.67
N GLU A 142 4.85 2.53 -14.93
CA GLU A 142 4.71 1.46 -15.93
C GLU A 142 5.33 0.14 -15.45
N PRO A 143 4.79 -1.03 -15.83
CA PRO A 143 5.33 -2.33 -15.44
C PRO A 143 6.75 -2.63 -15.92
N ASN A 144 7.24 -1.94 -16.96
CA ASN A 144 8.45 -2.30 -17.72
C ASN A 144 9.63 -1.32 -17.59
N LEU A 145 9.71 -0.55 -16.49
CA LEU A 145 10.86 0.30 -16.16
C LEU A 145 11.69 -0.25 -14.99
#